data_AF-A0A6I9P474-F1
#
_entry.id   AF-A0A6I9P474-F1
#
_cell.length_a   1.000
_cell.length_b   1.000
_cell.length_c   1.000
_cell.angle_alpha   90.00
_cell.angle_beta   90.00
_cell.angle_gamma   90.00
#
_symmetry.space_group_name_H-M   'P 1'
#
loop_
_entity.id
_entity.type
_entity.pdbx_description
1 polymer ?
#
loop_
_entity_poly.entity_id
_entity_poly.type
_entity_poly.pdbx_seq_one_letter_code
_entity_poly.pdbx_strand_id
1 'polypeptide(L)' 'MCSVFMQESEKVVSISSDHLEPVTPTKNNKVKVILGEDREATGILLSIDGDDGIVRMELDDQLKILNLRFLGRLEH' A
#
# COMPACT_ATOMS: atom_id res chain seq x y z
N MET A 1 8.45 -10.80 12.20
CA MET A 1 7.14 -11.33 12.61
C MET A 1 6.11 -10.22 12.51
N CYS A 2 5.03 -10.46 11.78
CA CYS A 2 3.90 -9.55 11.59
C CYS A 2 2.68 -10.11 12.33
N SER A 3 1.88 -9.22 12.91
CA SER A 3 0.57 -9.54 13.48
C SER A 3 -0.48 -9.23 12.42
N VAL A 4 -1.14 -10.26 11.87
CA VAL A 4 -2.08 -10.13 10.75
C VAL A 4 -3.47 -10.53 11.20
N PHE A 5 -4.46 -9.67 10.96
CA PHE A 5 -5.87 -9.99 11.19
C PHE A 5 -6.46 -10.66 9.94
N MET A 6 -6.86 -11.92 10.06
CA MET A 6 -7.46 -12.71 8.98
C MET A 6 -8.98 -12.57 9.02
N GLN A 7 -9.53 -11.73 8.14
CA GLN A 7 -10.96 -11.35 8.14
C GLN A 7 -11.91 -12.56 8.10
N GLU A 8 -11.67 -13.56 7.25
CA GLU A 8 -12.54 -14.74 7.10
C GLU A 8 -12.66 -15.55 8.40
N SER A 9 -11.59 -15.60 9.18
CA SER A 9 -11.53 -16.40 10.42
C SER A 9 -11.68 -15.57 11.70
N GLU A 10 -11.77 -14.24 11.56
CA GLU A 10 -11.79 -13.23 12.63
C GLU A 10 -10.70 -13.44 13.70
N LYS A 11 -9.48 -13.79 13.26
CA LYS A 11 -8.34 -14.11 14.15
C LYS A 11 -7.11 -13.30 13.83
N VAL A 12 -6.31 -13.07 14.86
CA VAL A 12 -4.96 -12.53 14.72
C VAL A 12 -3.95 -13.67 14.70
N VAL A 13 -3.09 -13.70 13.69
CA VAL A 13 -2.03 -14.69 13.51
C VAL A 13 -0.67 -14.00 13.46
N SER A 14 0.34 -14.64 14.02
CA SER A 14 1.73 -14.19 13.93
C SER A 14 2.43 -14.92 12.79
N ILE A 15 2.84 -14.20 11.75
CA ILE A 15 3.40 -14.77 10.51
C ILE A 15 4.73 -14.07 10.19
N SER A 16 5.72 -14.80 9.64
CA SER A 16 6.92 -14.16 9.09
C SER A 16 6.55 -13.27 7.90
N SER A 17 7.24 -12.13 7.73
CA SER A 17 7.05 -11.28 6.55
C SER A 17 7.34 -12.01 5.24
N ASP A 18 8.20 -13.03 5.28
CA ASP A 18 8.59 -13.82 4.09
C ASP A 18 7.46 -14.70 3.56
N HIS A 19 6.38 -14.88 4.33
CA HIS A 19 5.16 -15.59 3.92
C HIS A 19 4.01 -14.62 3.58
N LEU A 20 4.30 -13.33 3.43
CA LEU A 20 3.31 -12.30 3.11
C LEU A 20 3.70 -11.56 1.83
N GLU A 21 2.69 -11.24 1.03
CA GLU A 21 2.85 -10.43 -0.17
C GLU A 21 1.95 -9.19 -0.05
N PRO A 22 2.42 -7.98 -0.39
CA PRO A 22 1.58 -6.80 -0.35
C PRO A 22 0.49 -6.90 -1.41
N VAL A 23 -0.74 -6.58 -1.01
CA VAL A 23 -1.85 -6.46 -1.96
C VAL A 23 -1.62 -5.22 -2.83
N THR A 24 -1.49 -5.43 -4.15
CA THR A 24 -1.34 -4.34 -5.12
C THR A 24 -2.60 -3.48 -5.14
N PRO A 25 -2.49 -2.16 -4.91
CA PRO A 25 -3.65 -1.27 -4.95
C PRO A 25 -4.16 -1.04 -6.37
N THR A 26 -5.44 -0.67 -6.47
CA THR A 26 -6.10 -0.27 -7.71
C THR A 26 -6.55 1.19 -7.66
N LYS A 27 -6.97 1.74 -8.81
CA LYS A 27 -7.45 3.12 -8.90
C LYS A 27 -8.49 3.44 -7.82
N ASN A 28 -8.33 4.60 -7.20
CA ASN A 28 -9.10 5.15 -6.07
C ASN A 28 -8.91 4.43 -4.72
N ASN A 29 -8.05 3.40 -4.61
CA ASN A 29 -7.69 2.88 -3.31
C ASN A 29 -6.80 3.86 -2.55
N LYS A 30 -6.96 3.87 -1.21
CA LYS A 30 -5.93 4.41 -0.33
C LYS A 30 -4.71 3.50 -0.36
N VAL A 31 -3.54 4.12 -0.32
CA VAL A 31 -2.26 3.42 -0.38
C VAL A 31 -1.36 3.88 0.74
N LYS A 32 -0.46 3.00 1.16
CA LYS A 32 0.70 3.33 1.99
C LYS A 32 1.97 2.99 1.23
N VAL A 33 2.93 3.91 1.25
CA VAL A 33 4.25 3.68 0.68
C VAL A 33 5.03 2.76 1.63
N ILE A 34 5.47 1.61 1.13
CA ILE A 34 6.12 0.55 1.93
C ILE A 34 7.64 0.46 1.71
N LEU A 35 8.16 1.10 0.66
CA LEU A 35 9.57 1.13 0.27
C LEU A 35 9.99 2.53 -0.20
N GLY A 36 11.29 2.83 -0.16
CA GLY A 36 11.85 4.10 -0.66
C GLY A 36 11.87 5.23 0.37
N GLU A 37 12.12 6.46 -0.09
CA GLU A 37 12.27 7.66 0.76
C GLU A 37 10.95 8.12 1.38
N ASP A 38 9.84 7.93 0.65
CA ASP A 38 8.49 8.28 1.10
C ASP A 38 7.85 7.16 1.96
N ARG A 39 8.64 6.17 2.43
CA ARG A 39 8.12 5.07 3.24
C ARG A 39 7.31 5.61 4.41
N GLU A 40 6.19 4.95 4.65
CA GLU A 40 5.15 5.29 5.65
C GLU A 40 4.17 6.38 5.25
N ALA A 41 4.43 7.15 4.17
CA ALA A 41 3.48 8.12 3.66
C ALA A 41 2.21 7.44 3.12
N THR A 42 1.09 8.16 3.19
CA THR A 42 -0.22 7.73 2.69
C THR A 42 -0.68 8.61 1.54
N GLY A 43 -1.60 8.07 0.74
CA GLY A 43 -2.20 8.79 -0.38
C GLY A 43 -3.32 8.01 -1.04
N ILE A 44 -3.79 8.54 -2.17
CA ILE A 44 -4.82 7.91 -3.01
C ILE A 44 -4.23 7.65 -4.40
N LEU A 45 -4.32 6.41 -4.87
CA LEU A 45 -3.88 6.05 -6.22
C LEU A 45 -4.90 6.55 -7.25
N LEU A 46 -4.53 7.52 -8.09
CA LEU A 46 -5.44 8.14 -9.05
C LEU A 46 -5.47 7.41 -10.41
N SER A 47 -4.33 6.88 -10.83
CA SER A 47 -4.20 6.16 -12.10
C SER A 47 -2.94 5.29 -12.09
N ILE A 48 -2.88 4.37 -13.05
CA ILE A 48 -1.77 3.45 -13.25
C ILE A 48 -1.34 3.57 -14.72
N ASP A 49 -0.04 3.67 -14.96
CA ASP A 49 0.58 3.61 -16.28
C ASP A 49 1.72 2.58 -16.25
N GLY A 50 1.52 1.44 -16.90
CA GLY A 50 2.43 0.30 -16.80
C GLY A 50 2.63 -0.16 -15.35
N ASP A 51 3.88 -0.12 -14.89
CA ASP A 51 4.27 -0.51 -13.53
C ASP A 51 4.25 0.67 -12.54
N ASP A 52 3.88 1.86 -12.97
CA ASP A 52 3.90 3.07 -12.15
C ASP A 52 2.48 3.57 -11.81
N GLY A 53 2.32 4.01 -10.57
CA GLY A 53 1.10 4.61 -10.05
C GLY A 53 1.25 6.11 -9.85
N ILE A 54 0.23 6.88 -10.25
CA ILE A 54 0.12 8.31 -9.94
C ILE A 54 -0.67 8.43 -8.63
N VAL A 55 0.03 8.80 -7.55
CA VAL A 55 -0.52 8.89 -6.20
C VAL A 55 -0.67 10.36 -5.81
N ARG A 56 -1.85 10.74 -5.33
CA ARG A 56 -2.03 12.00 -4.60
C ARG A 56 -1.66 11.77 -3.14
N MET A 57 -0.61 12.43 -2.69
CA MET A 57 -0.11 12.33 -1.32
C MET A 57 -1.06 13.06 -0.36
N GLU A 58 -1.28 12.51 0.83
CA GLU A 58 -2.25 13.04 1.79
C GLU A 58 -1.71 14.24 2.60
N LEU A 59 -0.38 14.36 2.74
CA LEU A 59 0.26 15.40 3.56
C LEU A 59 0.27 16.79 2.90
N ASP A 60 0.46 16.83 1.58
CA ASP A 60 0.71 18.07 0.83
C ASP A 60 -0.08 18.18 -0.48
N ASP A 61 -1.01 17.24 -0.73
CA ASP A 61 -1.80 17.12 -1.95
C ASP A 61 -0.96 17.01 -3.26
N GLN A 62 0.35 16.77 -3.16
CA GLN A 62 1.21 16.64 -4.33
C GLN A 62 0.95 15.33 -5.06
N LEU A 63 1.12 15.36 -6.39
CA LEU A 63 1.12 14.15 -7.20
C LEU A 63 2.53 13.58 -7.28
N LYS A 64 2.67 12.31 -6.94
CA LYS A 64 3.92 11.56 -7.10
C LYS A 64 3.70 10.37 -8.02
N ILE A 65 4.72 10.09 -8.84
CA ILE A 65 4.80 8.87 -9.64
C ILE A 65 5.64 7.88 -8.86
N LEU A 66 5.05 6.76 -8.46
CA LEU A 66 5.70 5.74 -7.66
C LEU A 66 5.45 4.39 -8.31
N ASN A 67 6.50 3.57 -8.43
CA ASN A 67 6.36 2.20 -8.91
C ASN A 67 5.39 1.42 -8.00
N LEU A 68 4.50 0.62 -8.58
CA LEU A 68 3.46 -0.12 -7.83
C LEU A 68 4.05 -1.02 -6.75
N ARG A 69 5.28 -1.53 -6.93
CA ARG A 69 5.96 -2.36 -5.91
C ARG A 69 6.28 -1.58 -4.61
N PHE A 70 6.21 -0.25 -4.64
CA PHE A 70 6.41 0.60 -3.45
C PHE A 70 5.10 0.87 -2.71
N LEU A 71 3.96 0.43 -3.26
CA LEU A 71 2.63 0.75 -2.74
C LEU A 71 1.94 -0.50 -2.18
N GLY A 72 1.52 -0.43 -0.93
CA GLY A 72 0.58 -1.39 -0.34
C GLY A 72 -0.83 -0.82 -0.29
N ARG A 73 -1.85 -1.62 -0.61
CA ARG A 73 -3.26 -1.25 -0.41
C ARG A 73 -3.55 -1.05 1.08
N LEU A 74 -4.14 0.09 1.42
CA LEU A 74 -4.55 0.42 2.79
C LEU A 74 -6.06 0.18 2.92
N GLU A 75 -6.44 -0.85 3.68
CA GLU A 75 -7.83 -1.10 4.08
C GLU A 75 -8.12 -0.41 5.41
N HIS A 76 -9.33 0.13 5.54
CA HIS A 76 -9.89 0.65 6.78
C HIS A 76 -10.89 -0.33 7.37
#